data_AF-A0A2W4VB84-F1
#
_entry.id   AF-A0A2W4VB84-F1
#
_cell.length_a   1.000
_cell.length_b   1.000
_cell.length_c   1.000
_cell.angle_alpha   90.00
_cell.angle_beta   90.00
_cell.angle_gamma   90.00
#
_symmetry.space_group_name_H-M   'P 1'
#
loop_
_entity.id
_entity.type
_entity.pdbx_description
1 polymer ?
#
loop_
_entity_poly.entity_id
_entity_poly.type
_entity_poly.pdbx_seq_one_letter_code
_entity_poly.pdbx_strand_id
1 'polypeptide(L)'
;MVTAYPRTIEAQMQRYYRSLSEKDRRRYAGIEAAKLGHGGIRYISSLLRCDYRTVKFGMTELSNELPLALGRARQAGGGRKSAFEKLPELDKTFLKVLSEHTAGSPMDEKVKWTNLNRPEIAALLKAAGLTVSVTVVDQLLKKHHYHRRRAQKTLATGSHPQR
;
A
#
# COMPACT_ATOMS: atom_id res chain seq x y z
N MET A 1 -44.14 -6.59 -18.96
CA MET A 1 -43.32 -7.15 -20.05
C MET A 1 -42.12 -6.24 -20.21
N VAL A 2 -40.91 -6.77 -20.35
CA VAL A 2 -39.70 -5.96 -20.54
C VAL A 2 -39.59 -5.61 -22.03
N THR A 3 -39.44 -4.33 -22.36
CA THR A 3 -39.11 -3.91 -23.71
C THR A 3 -37.65 -4.24 -23.96
N ALA A 4 -37.38 -5.26 -24.78
CA ALA A 4 -36.02 -5.65 -25.12
C ALA A 4 -35.31 -4.59 -25.97
N TYR A 5 -34.00 -4.48 -25.83
CA TYR A 5 -33.19 -3.65 -26.71
C TYR A 5 -33.17 -4.21 -28.14
N PRO A 6 -32.98 -3.36 -29.16
CA PRO A 6 -32.71 -3.84 -30.51
C PRO A 6 -31.48 -4.76 -30.54
N ARG A 7 -31.51 -5.80 -31.38
CA ARG A 7 -30.41 -6.78 -31.49
C ARG A 7 -29.04 -6.17 -31.76
N THR A 8 -29.00 -5.05 -32.48
CA THR A 8 -27.77 -4.29 -32.75
C THR A 8 -27.17 -3.72 -31.47
N ILE A 9 -28.01 -3.18 -30.59
CA ILE A 9 -27.62 -2.66 -29.28
C ILE A 9 -27.21 -3.80 -28.36
N GLU A 10 -27.97 -4.89 -28.31
CA GLU A 10 -27.62 -6.09 -27.53
C GLU A 10 -26.19 -6.58 -27.84
N ALA A 11 -25.82 -6.65 -29.12
CA ALA A 11 -24.48 -7.04 -29.55
C ALA A 11 -23.39 -6.03 -29.11
N GLN A 12 -23.68 -4.72 -29.21
CA GLN A 12 -22.77 -3.68 -28.74
C GLN A 12 -22.57 -3.73 -27.22
N MET A 13 -23.66 -3.92 -26.46
CA MET A 13 -23.64 -4.07 -25.01
C MET A 13 -22.76 -5.25 -24.58
N GLN A 14 -22.93 -6.41 -25.23
CA GLN A 14 -22.11 -7.59 -24.94
C GLN A 14 -20.62 -7.34 -25.23
N ARG A 15 -20.29 -6.66 -26.33
CA ARG A 15 -18.91 -6.32 -26.68
C ARG A 15 -18.29 -5.37 -25.66
N TYR A 16 -19.01 -4.31 -25.29
CA TYR A 16 -18.56 -3.37 -24.28
C TYR A 16 -18.38 -4.05 -22.92
N TYR A 17 -19.36 -4.84 -22.48
CA TYR A 17 -19.30 -5.59 -21.23
C TYR A 17 -18.04 -6.45 -21.10
N ARG A 18 -17.61 -7.12 -22.17
CA ARG A 18 -16.38 -7.93 -22.17
C ARG A 18 -15.11 -7.10 -21.99
N SER A 19 -15.08 -5.85 -22.47
CA SER A 19 -13.92 -4.95 -22.29
C SER A 19 -13.79 -4.37 -20.88
N LEU A 20 -14.88 -4.38 -20.10
CA LEU A 20 -14.91 -3.79 -18.77
C LEU A 20 -14.22 -4.68 -17.71
N SER A 21 -13.72 -4.03 -16.65
CA SER A 21 -13.26 -4.70 -15.43
C SER A 21 -14.45 -5.30 -14.66
N GLU A 22 -14.20 -6.24 -13.75
CA GLU A 22 -15.27 -6.91 -12.98
C GLU A 22 -16.16 -5.92 -12.20
N LYS A 23 -15.55 -4.90 -11.57
CA LYS A 23 -16.29 -3.84 -10.86
C LYS A 23 -17.21 -3.06 -11.81
N ASP A 24 -16.72 -2.72 -12.99
CA ASP A 24 -17.43 -1.88 -13.94
C ASP A 24 -18.51 -2.68 -14.67
N ARG A 25 -18.25 -3.96 -14.98
CA ARG A 25 -19.25 -4.90 -15.50
C ARG A 25 -20.47 -4.97 -14.59
N ARG A 26 -20.22 -5.18 -13.29
CA ARG A 26 -21.29 -5.30 -12.31
C ARG A 26 -22.15 -4.04 -12.23
N ARG A 27 -21.51 -2.87 -12.18
CA ARG A 27 -22.20 -1.56 -12.17
C ARG A 27 -22.96 -1.32 -13.47
N TYR A 28 -22.33 -1.54 -14.61
CA TYR A 28 -22.96 -1.39 -15.92
C TYR A 28 -24.23 -2.26 -16.03
N ALA A 29 -24.15 -3.54 -15.65
CA ALA A 29 -25.31 -4.42 -15.64
C ALA A 29 -26.43 -3.92 -14.70
N GLY A 30 -26.06 -3.35 -13.55
CA GLY A 30 -27.01 -2.73 -12.62
C GLY A 30 -27.73 -1.51 -13.21
N ILE A 31 -27.01 -0.61 -13.90
CA ILE A 31 -27.58 0.56 -14.57
C ILE A 31 -28.58 0.12 -15.65
N GLU A 32 -28.18 -0.79 -16.52
CA GLU A 32 -29.04 -1.24 -17.63
C GLU A 32 -30.29 -1.98 -17.11
N ALA A 33 -30.15 -2.76 -16.04
CA ALA A 33 -31.31 -3.39 -15.40
C ALA A 33 -32.25 -2.38 -14.76
N ALA A 34 -31.73 -1.31 -14.14
CA ALA A 34 -32.53 -0.25 -13.54
C ALA A 34 -33.34 0.52 -14.60
N LYS A 35 -32.77 0.78 -15.79
CA LYS A 35 -33.48 1.44 -16.91
C LYS A 35 -34.72 0.67 -17.37
N LEU A 36 -34.68 -0.66 -17.30
CA LEU A 36 -35.74 -1.54 -17.80
C LEU A 36 -36.83 -1.86 -16.77
N GLY A 37 -36.62 -1.51 -15.50
CA GLY A 37 -37.59 -1.73 -14.42
C GLY A 37 -37.90 -3.21 -14.15
N HIS A 38 -39.18 -3.54 -13.98
CA HIS A 38 -39.60 -4.88 -13.56
C HIS A 38 -39.25 -5.95 -14.60
N GLY A 39 -38.41 -6.91 -14.21
CA GLY A 39 -37.92 -7.99 -15.09
C GLY A 39 -36.61 -7.66 -15.82
N GLY A 40 -36.15 -6.40 -15.75
CA GLY A 40 -34.88 -5.96 -16.34
C GLY A 40 -33.69 -6.78 -15.85
N ILE A 41 -33.68 -7.17 -14.57
CA ILE A 41 -32.60 -7.99 -14.00
C ILE A 41 -32.48 -9.35 -14.71
N ARG A 42 -33.60 -10.06 -14.93
CA ARG A 42 -33.58 -11.37 -15.62
C ARG A 42 -33.15 -11.21 -17.07
N TYR A 43 -33.64 -10.16 -17.75
CA TYR A 43 -33.28 -9.88 -19.13
C TYR A 43 -31.78 -9.57 -19.27
N ILE A 44 -31.24 -8.64 -18.48
CA ILE A 44 -29.83 -8.25 -18.52
C ILE A 44 -28.91 -9.40 -18.10
N SER A 45 -29.28 -10.17 -17.06
CA SER A 45 -28.53 -11.36 -16.64
C SER A 45 -28.42 -12.38 -17.79
N SER A 46 -29.51 -12.60 -18.52
CA SER A 46 -29.52 -13.49 -19.70
C SER A 46 -28.70 -12.93 -20.85
N LEU A 47 -28.83 -11.63 -21.14
CA LEU A 47 -28.14 -10.95 -22.24
C LEU A 47 -26.62 -10.88 -22.04
N LEU A 48 -26.17 -10.51 -20.83
CA LEU A 48 -24.75 -10.35 -20.50
C LEU A 48 -24.09 -11.62 -19.96
N ARG A 49 -24.88 -12.71 -19.79
CA ARG A 49 -24.46 -13.99 -19.21
C ARG A 49 -23.76 -13.84 -17.86
N CYS A 50 -24.37 -13.06 -16.97
CA CYS A 50 -23.87 -12.83 -15.63
C CYS A 50 -24.89 -13.27 -14.58
N ASP A 51 -24.41 -13.57 -13.37
CA ASP A 51 -25.26 -14.02 -12.27
C ASP A 51 -26.27 -12.93 -11.85
N TYR A 52 -27.47 -13.35 -11.48
CA TYR A 52 -28.52 -12.46 -10.97
C TYR A 52 -28.04 -11.59 -9.80
N ARG A 53 -27.26 -12.17 -8.88
CA ARG A 53 -26.70 -11.46 -7.73
C ARG A 53 -25.73 -10.38 -8.17
N THR A 54 -24.95 -10.60 -9.22
CA THR A 54 -24.05 -9.58 -9.78
C THR A 54 -24.84 -8.34 -10.17
N VAL A 55 -25.92 -8.49 -10.93
CA VAL A 55 -26.77 -7.34 -11.33
C VAL A 55 -27.35 -6.63 -10.11
N LYS A 56 -27.89 -7.39 -9.15
CA LYS A 56 -28.44 -6.83 -7.90
C LYS A 56 -27.39 -6.08 -7.09
N PHE A 57 -26.19 -6.65 -6.94
CA PHE A 57 -25.08 -6.00 -6.26
C PHE A 57 -24.62 -4.73 -6.97
N GLY A 58 -24.64 -4.72 -8.31
CA GLY A 58 -24.37 -3.53 -9.10
C GLY A 58 -25.36 -2.41 -8.80
N MET A 59 -26.65 -2.73 -8.77
CA MET A 59 -27.69 -1.77 -8.39
C MET A 59 -27.48 -1.22 -6.98
N THR A 60 -27.22 -2.08 -5.98
CA THR A 60 -26.98 -1.62 -4.61
C THR A 60 -25.75 -0.74 -4.49
N GLU A 61 -24.68 -1.04 -5.24
CA GLU A 61 -23.49 -0.17 -5.23
C GLU A 61 -23.73 1.20 -5.82
N LEU A 62 -24.56 1.28 -6.86
CA LEU A 62 -24.89 2.54 -7.51
C LEU A 62 -25.86 3.39 -6.69
N SER A 63 -26.67 2.75 -5.84
CA SER A 63 -27.56 3.44 -4.91
C SER A 63 -26.84 3.93 -3.64
N ASN A 64 -25.63 3.44 -3.36
CA ASN A 64 -24.86 3.90 -2.21
C ASN A 64 -24.20 5.26 -2.51
N GLU A 65 -24.29 6.20 -1.56
CA GLU A 65 -23.67 7.54 -1.66
C GLU A 65 -22.14 7.53 -1.50
N LEU A 66 -21.55 6.37 -1.19
CA LEU A 66 -20.10 6.23 -1.06
C LEU A 66 -19.43 6.47 -2.42
N PRO A 67 -18.36 7.27 -2.49
CA PRO A 67 -17.66 7.53 -3.74
C PRO A 67 -17.25 6.23 -4.42
N LEU A 68 -17.69 6.05 -5.67
CA LEU A 68 -17.28 4.91 -6.48
C LEU A 68 -15.76 4.98 -6.65
N ALA A 69 -15.04 4.08 -5.98
CA ALA A 69 -13.58 4.06 -6.04
C ALA A 69 -13.10 3.98 -7.51
N LEU A 70 -12.54 5.08 -8.00
CA LEU A 70 -11.96 5.20 -9.34
C LEU A 70 -10.68 4.36 -9.46
N GLY A 71 -10.05 4.04 -8.33
CA GLY A 71 -8.78 3.32 -8.25
C GLY A 71 -8.87 1.79 -8.35
N ARG A 72 -7.79 1.13 -7.91
CA ARG A 72 -7.62 -0.34 -7.96
C ARG A 72 -8.79 -1.05 -7.26
N ALA A 73 -9.26 -2.13 -7.87
CA ALA A 73 -10.30 -3.00 -7.29
C ALA A 73 -9.84 -3.72 -6.00
N ARG A 74 -8.51 -3.85 -5.79
CA ARG A 74 -7.96 -4.44 -4.56
C ARG A 74 -7.99 -3.43 -3.42
N GLN A 75 -8.66 -3.81 -2.33
CA GLN A 75 -8.55 -3.15 -1.04
C GLN A 75 -7.19 -3.47 -0.40
N ALA A 76 -6.67 -2.53 0.39
CA ALA A 76 -5.49 -2.78 1.22
C ALA A 76 -5.81 -3.85 2.29
N GLY A 77 -4.78 -4.56 2.78
CA GLY A 77 -4.92 -5.49 3.91
C GLY A 77 -4.85 -6.99 3.59
N GLY A 78 -4.71 -7.39 2.33
CA GLY A 78 -4.51 -8.80 1.96
C GLY A 78 -3.08 -9.32 2.10
N GLY A 79 -2.14 -8.50 2.57
CA GLY A 79 -0.72 -8.84 2.69
C GLY A 79 -0.25 -9.03 4.13
N ARG A 80 0.99 -9.51 4.32
CA ARG A 80 1.63 -9.59 5.64
C ARG A 80 1.68 -8.20 6.28
N LYS A 81 1.05 -8.04 7.45
CA LYS A 81 1.11 -6.81 8.25
C LYS A 81 2.56 -6.38 8.46
N SER A 82 2.80 -5.07 8.38
CA SER A 82 4.13 -4.49 8.55
C SER A 82 4.68 -4.78 9.96
N ALA A 83 6.01 -4.78 10.12
CA ALA A 83 6.63 -4.96 11.44
C ALA A 83 6.23 -3.82 12.40
N PHE A 84 6.00 -2.62 11.86
CA PHE A 84 5.52 -1.45 12.60
C PHE A 84 4.13 -1.63 13.21
N GLU A 85 3.21 -2.30 12.49
CA GLU A 85 1.88 -2.62 13.02
C GLU A 85 1.92 -3.72 14.08
N LYS A 86 2.85 -4.68 13.96
CA LYS A 86 2.95 -5.80 14.89
C LYS A 86 3.63 -5.41 16.21
N LEU A 87 4.56 -4.47 16.14
CA LEU A 87 5.42 -4.10 17.27
C LEU A 87 5.27 -2.58 17.52
N PRO A 88 4.23 -2.13 18.25
CA PRO A 88 4.03 -0.72 18.54
C PRO A 88 5.19 -0.11 19.37
N GLU A 89 5.88 -0.93 20.16
CA GLU A 89 7.04 -0.51 20.96
C GLU A 89 8.36 -0.50 20.18
N LEU A 90 8.33 -0.81 18.88
CA LEU A 90 9.53 -0.90 18.03
C LEU A 90 10.25 0.44 17.93
N ASP A 91 9.52 1.53 17.65
CA ASP A 91 10.11 2.85 17.49
C ASP A 91 10.75 3.35 18.80
N LYS A 92 10.06 3.13 19.94
CA LYS A 92 10.56 3.54 21.26
C LYS A 92 11.82 2.77 21.65
N THR A 93 11.80 1.46 21.48
CA THR A 93 12.95 0.59 21.78
C THR A 93 14.14 0.93 20.88
N PHE A 94 13.87 1.21 19.60
CA PHE A 94 14.89 1.68 18.66
C PHE A 94 15.52 3.01 19.10
N LEU A 95 14.72 4.01 19.45
CA LEU A 95 15.26 5.29 19.91
C LEU A 95 16.04 5.16 21.21
N LYS A 96 15.62 4.28 22.14
CA LYS A 96 16.34 4.00 23.38
C LYS A 96 17.73 3.41 23.09
N VAL A 97 17.79 2.32 22.32
CA VAL A 97 19.05 1.66 21.94
C VAL A 97 19.97 2.64 21.20
N LEU A 98 19.40 3.46 20.32
CA LEU A 98 20.20 4.35 19.50
C LEU A 98 20.69 5.59 20.28
N SER A 99 19.97 6.05 21.31
CA SER A 99 20.37 7.21 22.10
C SER A 99 21.76 7.06 22.73
N GLU A 100 22.14 5.84 23.13
CA GLU A 100 23.45 5.50 23.69
C GLU A 100 24.60 5.61 22.67
N HIS A 101 24.26 5.54 21.37
CA HIS A 101 25.20 5.54 20.26
C HIS A 101 24.96 6.69 19.27
N THR A 102 24.11 7.65 19.65
CA THR A 102 23.80 8.83 18.85
C THR A 102 24.69 9.96 19.28
N ALA A 103 25.47 10.50 18.36
CA ALA A 103 26.04 11.81 18.52
C ALA A 103 25.18 12.84 17.76
N GLY A 104 25.11 14.07 18.25
CA GLY A 104 24.46 15.17 17.55
C GLY A 104 25.45 15.94 16.67
N SER A 105 24.95 16.67 15.67
CA SER A 105 25.70 17.77 15.05
C SER A 105 25.45 19.05 15.86
N PRO A 106 26.50 19.77 16.34
CA PRO A 106 26.33 21.05 17.03
C PRO A 106 25.63 22.15 16.20
N MET A 107 25.54 21.96 14.88
CA MET A 107 25.00 22.97 13.95
C MET A 107 23.60 22.63 13.42
N ASP A 108 23.17 21.36 13.52
CA ASP A 108 21.85 20.90 13.05
C ASP A 108 21.29 19.82 13.97
N GLU A 109 20.33 20.18 14.83
CA GLU A 109 19.68 19.26 15.76
C GLU A 109 18.92 18.13 15.07
N LYS A 110 18.54 18.32 13.80
CA LYS A 110 17.82 17.33 12.99
C LYS A 110 18.71 16.24 12.42
N VAL A 111 20.03 16.46 12.34
CA VAL A 111 20.96 15.51 11.74
C VAL A 111 21.57 14.65 12.85
N LYS A 112 21.07 13.42 12.96
CA LYS A 112 21.55 12.44 13.94
C LYS A 112 22.41 11.41 13.24
N TRP A 113 23.63 11.23 13.73
CA TRP A 113 24.54 10.20 13.21
C TRP A 113 24.75 9.05 14.18
N THR A 114 24.98 7.87 13.61
CA THR A 114 25.30 6.65 14.35
C THR A 114 26.59 6.07 13.80
N ASN A 115 27.41 5.52 14.69
CA ASN A 115 28.63 4.79 14.34
C ASN A 115 28.34 3.29 14.03
N LEU A 116 27.20 2.78 14.50
CA LEU A 116 26.81 1.37 14.38
C LEU A 116 26.48 0.95 12.94
N ASN A 117 26.73 -0.33 12.66
CA ASN A 117 26.27 -0.98 11.44
C ASN A 117 24.84 -1.53 11.61
N ARG A 118 24.12 -1.71 10.50
CA ARG A 118 22.73 -2.21 10.52
C ARG A 118 22.56 -3.59 11.18
N PRO A 119 23.47 -4.57 10.99
CA PRO A 119 23.40 -5.84 11.70
C PRO A 119 23.66 -5.70 13.21
N GLU A 120 24.50 -4.75 13.62
CA GLU A 120 24.77 -4.46 15.04
C GLU A 120 23.53 -3.86 15.71
N ILE A 121 22.85 -2.93 15.03
CA ILE A 121 21.57 -2.38 15.50
C ILE A 121 20.52 -3.49 15.61
N ALA A 122 20.44 -4.41 14.65
CA ALA A 122 19.54 -5.55 14.74
C ALA A 122 19.87 -6.48 15.93
N ALA A 123 21.16 -6.69 16.23
CA ALA A 123 21.60 -7.46 17.38
C ALA A 123 21.26 -6.78 18.71
N LEU A 124 21.42 -5.46 18.81
CA LEU A 124 21.04 -4.68 19.99
C LEU A 124 19.53 -4.67 20.21
N LEU A 125 18.74 -4.53 19.14
CA LEU A 125 17.27 -4.65 19.21
C LEU A 125 16.86 -6.06 19.67
N LYS A 126 17.56 -7.10 19.21
CA LYS A 126 17.34 -8.48 19.65
C LYS A 126 17.65 -8.64 21.15
N ALA A 127 18.74 -8.03 21.64
CA ALA A 127 19.08 -8.01 23.07
C ALA A 127 18.02 -7.26 23.91
N ALA A 128 17.39 -6.23 23.35
CA ALA A 128 16.26 -5.52 23.94
C ALA A 128 14.91 -6.26 23.81
N GLY A 129 14.90 -7.50 23.30
CA GLY A 129 13.70 -8.34 23.20
C GLY A 129 12.93 -8.25 21.88
N LEU A 130 13.41 -7.48 20.89
CA LEU A 130 12.77 -7.30 19.59
C LEU A 130 13.58 -7.93 18.46
N THR A 131 13.07 -9.05 17.91
CA THR A 131 13.71 -9.69 16.76
C THR A 131 13.24 -9.05 15.46
N VAL A 132 14.09 -8.22 14.84
CA VAL A 132 13.81 -7.56 13.56
C VAL A 132 14.88 -7.85 12.52
N SER A 133 14.50 -7.81 11.25
CA SER A 133 15.43 -7.96 10.13
C SER A 133 16.19 -6.65 9.86
N VAL A 134 17.35 -6.77 9.21
CA VAL A 134 18.17 -5.62 8.77
C VAL A 134 17.37 -4.65 7.90
N THR A 135 16.43 -5.16 7.08
CA THR A 135 15.54 -4.33 6.25
C THR A 135 14.57 -3.47 7.06
N VAL A 136 14.11 -3.94 8.22
CA VAL A 136 13.27 -3.14 9.12
C VAL A 136 14.13 -2.07 9.81
N VAL A 137 15.37 -2.38 10.14
CA VAL A 137 16.34 -1.39 10.65
C VAL A 137 16.59 -0.28 9.62
N ASP A 138 16.72 -0.61 8.34
CA ASP A 138 16.84 0.39 7.27
C ASP A 138 15.62 1.32 7.19
N GLN A 139 14.42 0.75 7.33
CA GLN A 139 13.19 1.53 7.36
C GLN A 139 13.13 2.44 8.59
N LEU A 140 13.57 1.97 9.76
CA LEU A 140 13.64 2.74 11.01
C LEU A 140 14.64 3.91 10.90
N LEU A 141 15.84 3.67 10.37
CA LEU A 141 16.85 4.71 10.15
C LEU A 141 16.31 5.80 9.21
N LYS A 142 15.64 5.41 8.12
CA LYS A 142 15.03 6.35 7.17
C LYS A 142 13.88 7.14 7.81
N LYS A 143 13.02 6.49 8.60
CA LYS A 143 11.88 7.11 9.28
C LYS A 143 12.31 8.15 10.32
N HIS A 144 13.40 7.88 11.04
CA HIS A 144 13.90 8.77 12.09
C HIS A 144 15.08 9.65 11.64
N HIS A 145 15.37 9.71 10.34
CA HIS A 145 16.41 10.55 9.74
C HIS A 145 17.82 10.34 10.30
N TYR A 146 18.18 9.08 10.59
CA TYR A 146 19.52 8.74 11.04
C TYR A 146 20.44 8.46 9.86
N HIS A 147 21.65 9.02 9.93
CA HIS A 147 22.71 8.76 8.97
C HIS A 147 23.84 7.98 9.63
N ARG A 148 24.52 7.12 8.87
CA ARG A 148 25.73 6.47 9.35
C ARG A 148 26.93 7.38 9.11
N ARG A 149 27.79 7.55 10.11
CA ARG A 149 29.11 8.16 9.94
C ARG A 149 30.18 7.24 10.51
N ARG A 150 31.20 6.93 9.70
CA ARG A 150 32.40 6.25 10.19
C ARG A 150 33.40 7.32 10.62
N ALA A 151 33.98 7.18 11.81
CA ALA A 151 35.08 8.03 12.23
C ALA A 151 36.28 7.80 11.29
N GLN A 152 36.69 8.84 10.57
CA GLN A 152 37.90 8.83 9.77
C GLN A 152 39.02 9.44 10.62
N LYS A 153 39.95 8.59 11.08
CA LYS A 153 41.18 9.07 11.70
C LYS A 153 42.16 9.39 10.59
N THR A 154 42.43 10.68 10.37
CA THR A 154 43.57 11.08 9.55
C THR A 154 44.81 10.91 10.41
N LEU A 155 45.65 9.92 10.10
CA LEU A 155 46.98 9.83 10.70
C LEU A 155 47.80 11.00 10.13
N ALA A 156 48.30 11.87 11.00
CA ALA A 156 49.29 12.87 10.61
C ALA A 156 50.60 12.15 10.28
N THR A 157 50.76 11.74 9.02
CA THR A 157 52.00 11.20 8.46
C THR A 157 52.27 12.03 7.21
N GLY A 158 53.42 12.62 6.96
CA GLY A 158 54.72 12.67 7.60
C GLY A 158 55.56 13.65 6.74
N SER A 159 56.73 14.04 7.23
CA SER A 159 57.61 15.06 6.61
C SER A 159 57.76 14.93 5.09
N HIS A 160 57.64 16.05 4.37
CA HIS A 160 57.85 16.14 2.92
C HIS A 160 59.35 16.01 2.60
N PRO A 161 59.79 15.09 1.72
CA PRO A 161 61.22 14.87 1.42
C PRO A 161 61.86 15.96 0.54
N GLN A 162 61.18 17.09 0.36
CA GLN A 162 61.69 18.26 -0.34
C GLN A 162 61.25 19.52 0.43
N ARG A 163 61.95 19.77 1.54
CA ARG A 163 62.09 21.10 2.14
C ARG A 163 63.39 21.14 2.94
#